data_AF-A0A935RWB2-F1
#
_entry.id   AF-A0A935RWB2-F1
#
_cell.length_a   1.000
_cell.length_b   1.000
_cell.length_c   1.000
_cell.angle_alpha   90.00
_cell.angle_beta   90.00
_cell.angle_gamma   90.00
#
_symmetry.space_group_name_H-M   'P 1'
#
loop_
_entity.id
_entity.type
_entity.pdbx_description
1 polymer ?
#
loop_
_entity_poly.entity_id
_entity_poly.type
_entity_poly.pdbx_seq_one_letter_code
_entity_poly.pdbx_strand_id
1 'polypeptide(L)' 'MRSFDSVKSLRQQINLLLDNELPKEDHQNLISRMESDPRCNKIFNKEKDFRDFVKNNVRRPAVSPDFIQNIKDRIRL' A
#
# COMPACT_ATOMS: atom_id res chain seq x y z
N MET A 1 -4.85 10.27 29.24
CA MET A 1 -5.59 9.67 28.10
C MET A 1 -5.51 10.63 26.92
N ARG A 2 -4.71 10.32 25.88
CA ARG A 2 -4.61 11.15 24.67
C ARG A 2 -5.54 10.58 23.61
N SER A 3 -6.67 11.25 23.38
CA SER A 3 -7.65 10.93 22.34
C SER A 3 -7.31 11.64 21.02
N PHE A 4 -6.06 11.52 20.56
CA PHE A 4 -5.60 12.06 19.27
C PHE A 4 -5.00 10.98 18.35
N ASP A 5 -4.90 9.73 18.84
CA ASP A 5 -4.13 8.67 18.19
C ASP A 5 -4.94 7.82 17.21
N SER A 6 -6.28 7.85 17.25
CA SER A 6 -7.13 6.95 16.44
C SER A 6 -7.03 7.19 14.92
N VAL A 7 -7.09 8.44 14.46
CA VAL A 7 -7.09 8.74 13.02
C VAL A 7 -5.68 8.72 12.43
N LYS A 8 -4.67 9.14 13.20
CA LYS A 8 -3.26 9.06 12.79
C LYS A 8 -2.78 7.62 12.75
N SER A 9 -3.14 6.79 13.74
CA SER A 9 -2.82 5.36 13.74
C SER A 9 -3.52 4.62 12.59
N LEU A 10 -4.77 4.98 12.26
CA LEU A 10 -5.48 4.37 11.13
C LEU A 10 -4.79 4.67 9.79
N ARG A 11 -4.40 5.93 9.55
CA ARG A 11 -3.65 6.28 8.32
C ARG A 11 -2.31 5.57 8.27
N GLN A 12 -1.62 5.44 9.39
CA GLN A 12 -0.37 4.70 9.46
C GLN A 12 -0.57 3.21 9.14
N GLN A 13 -1.61 2.58 9.69
CA GLN A 13 -1.95 1.19 9.38
C GLN A 13 -2.32 1.00 7.90
N ILE A 14 -3.08 1.93 7.32
CA ILE A 14 -3.40 1.94 5.89
C ILE A 14 -2.13 2.08 5.03
N ASN A 15 -1.19 2.94 5.43
CA ASN A 15 0.08 3.07 4.72
C ASN A 15 0.90 1.78 4.79
N LEU A 16 1.08 1.22 5.98
CA LEU A 16 1.76 -0.06 6.16
C LEU A 16 1.10 -1.18 5.35
N LEU A 17 -0.25 -1.18 5.26
CA LEU A 17 -0.99 -2.12 4.41
C LEU A 17 -0.64 -1.93 2.93
N LEU A 18 -0.65 -0.69 2.44
CA LEU A 18 -0.34 -0.37 1.03
C LEU A 18 1.13 -0.61 0.68
N ASP A 19 2.02 -0.52 1.67
CA ASP A 19 3.46 -0.78 1.55
C ASP A 19 3.79 -2.29 1.74
N ASN A 20 2.80 -3.14 2.02
CA ASN A 20 2.94 -4.57 2.37
C ASN A 20 3.82 -4.83 3.61
N GLU A 21 3.88 -3.86 4.52
CA GLU A 21 4.65 -3.92 5.78
C GLU A 21 3.74 -4.16 7.00
N LEU A 22 2.42 -4.24 6.81
CA LEU A 22 1.49 -4.49 7.91
C LEU A 22 1.51 -5.98 8.33
N PRO A 23 1.65 -6.29 9.63
CA PRO A 23 1.58 -7.67 10.13
C PRO A 23 0.25 -8.34 9.77
N LYS A 24 0.28 -9.67 9.55
CA LYS A 24 -0.91 -10.45 9.17
C LYS A 24 -2.07 -10.36 10.17
N GLU A 25 -1.75 -10.21 11.45
CA GLU A 25 -2.73 -10.06 12.54
C GLU A 25 -3.47 -8.72 12.41
N ASP A 26 -2.73 -7.65 12.13
CA ASP A 26 -3.27 -6.30 11.96
C ASP A 26 -4.01 -6.12 10.64
N HIS A 27 -3.67 -6.91 9.62
CA HIS A 27 -4.42 -6.97 8.35
C HIS A 27 -5.89 -7.29 8.57
N GLN A 28 -6.19 -8.36 9.33
CA GLN A 28 -7.57 -8.79 9.56
C GLN A 28 -8.35 -7.79 10.41
N ASN A 29 -7.67 -7.17 11.38
CA ASN A 29 -8.24 -6.11 12.21
C ASN A 29 -8.56 -4.86 11.39
N LEU A 30 -7.69 -4.48 10.45
CA LEU A 30 -7.89 -3.32 9.58
C LEU A 30 -9.02 -3.56 8.57
N ILE A 31 -9.10 -4.76 7.98
CA ILE A 31 -10.19 -5.13 7.06
C ILE A 31 -11.54 -5.08 7.78
N SER A 32 -11.64 -5.69 8.97
CA SER A 32 -12.86 -5.64 9.80
C SER A 32 -13.26 -4.21 10.17
N ARG A 33 -12.28 -3.31 10.39
CA ARG A 33 -12.51 -1.88 10.64
C ARG A 33 -12.94 -1.11 9.40
N MET A 34 -12.47 -1.50 8.21
CA MET A 34 -12.89 -0.90 6.94
C MET A 34 -14.32 -1.31 6.56
N GLU A 35 -14.72 -2.53 6.89
CA GLU A 35 -16.09 -3.02 6.67
C GLU A 35 -17.09 -2.35 7.64
N SER A 36 -16.68 -2.09 8.88
CA SER A 36 -17.55 -1.50 9.90
C SER A 36 -17.63 0.03 9.86
N ASP A 37 -16.61 0.75 9.40
CA ASP A 37 -16.62 2.22 9.30
C ASP A 37 -16.41 2.71 7.85
N PRO A 38 -17.45 3.30 7.21
CA PRO A 38 -17.36 3.89 5.88
C PRO A 38 -16.30 5.00 5.75
N ARG A 39 -15.92 5.65 6.85
CA ARG A 39 -14.89 6.70 6.87
C ARG A 39 -13.49 6.11 6.70
N CYS A 40 -13.24 4.92 7.25
CA CYS A 40 -11.98 4.19 7.03
C CYS A 40 -11.80 3.85 5.55
N ASN A 41 -12.86 3.36 4.92
CA ASN A 41 -12.85 3.04 3.49
C ASN A 41 -12.60 4.28 2.62
N LYS A 42 -13.21 5.44 2.95
CA LYS A 42 -12.92 6.70 2.25
C LYS A 42 -11.45 7.13 2.36
N ILE A 43 -10.83 6.97 3.53
CA ILE A 43 -9.41 7.30 3.73
C ILE A 43 -8.53 6.35 2.93
N PHE A 44 -8.83 5.04 2.95
CA PHE A 44 -8.11 4.03 2.19
C PHE A 44 -8.15 4.32 0.68
N ASN A 45 -9.34 4.57 0.12
CA ASN A 45 -9.48 4.87 -1.31
C ASN A 45 -8.72 6.14 -1.69
N LYS A 46 -8.78 7.18 -0.86
CA LYS A 46 -8.02 8.41 -1.10
C LYS A 46 -6.50 8.18 -1.17
N GLU A 47 -5.95 7.39 -0.25
CA GLU A 47 -4.51 7.06 -0.25
C GLU A 47 -4.14 6.19 -1.46
N LYS A 48 -4.99 5.21 -1.82
CA LYS A 48 -4.82 4.37 -3.01
C LYS A 48 -4.82 5.22 -4.28
N ASP A 49 -5.83 6.06 -4.47
CA ASP A 49 -5.98 6.91 -5.65
C ASP A 49 -4.79 7.87 -5.80
N PHE A 50 -4.30 8.41 -4.68
CA PHE A 50 -3.11 9.27 -4.68
C PHE A 50 -1.85 8.50 -5.12
N ARG A 51 -1.64 7.29 -4.60
CA ARG A 51 -0.50 6.44 -5.00
C ARG A 51 -0.58 6.04 -6.48
N ASP A 52 -1.77 5.72 -6.97
CA ASP A 52 -1.99 5.41 -8.39
C ASP A 52 -1.76 6.64 -9.27
N PHE A 53 -2.21 7.83 -8.85
CA PHE A 53 -1.91 9.09 -9.51
C PHE A 53 -0.40 9.32 -9.60
N VAL A 54 0.34 9.20 -8.49
CA VAL A 54 1.81 9.35 -8.51
C VAL A 54 2.45 8.30 -9.43
N LYS A 55 2.02 7.05 -9.35
CA LYS A 55 2.55 5.96 -10.18
C LYS A 55 2.38 6.22 -11.68
N ASN A 56 1.26 6.82 -12.09
CA ASN A 56 0.96 7.11 -13.48
C ASN A 56 1.62 8.40 -13.99
N ASN A 57 1.90 9.36 -13.10
CA ASN A 57 2.47 10.66 -13.48
C ASN A 57 4.00 10.73 -13.32
N VAL A 58 4.61 9.82 -12.56
CA VAL A 58 6.07 9.75 -12.43
C VAL A 58 6.66 9.02 -13.63
N ARG A 59 7.54 9.72 -14.37
CA ARG A 59 8.35 9.13 -15.44
C ARG A 59 9.32 8.11 -14.84
N ARG A 60 9.12 6.83 -15.16
CA ARG A 60 10.03 5.75 -14.79
C ARG A 60 10.90 5.39 -16.01
N PRO A 61 12.23 5.25 -15.86
CA PRO A 61 13.07 4.77 -16.93
C PRO A 61 12.63 3.36 -17.32
N ALA A 62 12.50 3.11 -18.62
CA ALA A 62 12.33 1.76 -19.12
C ALA A 62 13.63 0.98 -18.90
N VAL A 63 13.52 -0.25 -18.40
CA VAL A 63 14.66 -1.17 -18.31
C VAL A 63 14.99 -1.72 -19.69
N SER A 64 16.27 -2.00 -19.95
CA SER A 64 16.66 -2.59 -21.23
C SER A 64 16.12 -4.03 -21.36
N PRO A 65 15.73 -4.46 -22.57
CA PRO A 65 15.30 -5.84 -22.81
C PRO A 65 16.36 -6.87 -22.37
N ASP A 66 17.64 -6.56 -22.57
CA ASP A 66 18.76 -7.42 -22.17
C ASP A 66 18.83 -7.60 -20.65
N PHE A 67 18.53 -6.56 -19.88
CA PHE A 67 18.49 -6.66 -18.42
C PHE A 67 17.34 -7.56 -17.95
N ILE A 68 16.17 -7.46 -18.59
CA ILE A 68 15.04 -8.36 -18.32
C ILE A 68 15.43 -9.81 -18.62
N GLN A 69 16.08 -10.06 -19.75
CA GLN A 69 16.48 -11.39 -20.17
C GLN A 69 17.52 -11.99 -19.20
N ASN A 70 18.53 -11.21 -18.82
CA ASN A 70 19.53 -11.61 -17.83
C ASN A 70 18.93 -11.99 -16.47
N ILE A 71 17.89 -11.26 -16.00
CA ILE A 71 17.19 -11.62 -14.75
C ILE A 71 16.42 -12.93 -14.92
N LYS A 72 15.69 -13.10 -16.04
CA LYS A 72 14.94 -14.33 -16.33
C LYS A 72 15.84 -15.55 -16.37
N ASP A 73 17.02 -15.42 -16.99
CA ASP A 73 17.98 -16.52 -17.13
C ASP A 73 18.63 -16.89 -15.79
N ARG A 74 18.78 -15.94 -14.86
CA ARG A 74 19.27 -16.21 -13.49
C ARG A 74 18.23 -16.82 -12.54
N ILE A 75 16.94 -16.56 -12.76
CA ILE A 75 15.85 -17.07 -11.91
C ILE A 75 15.40 -18.48 -12.31
N ARG A 76 15.64 -18.88 -13.57
CA ARG A 76 15.43 -20.26 -14.01
C ARG A 76 16.43 -21.20 -13.29
N LEU A 77 15.92 -21.92 -12.27
CA LEU A 77 16.49 -23.18 -11.78
C LEU A 77 16.49 -24.25 -12.88
#